data_AF-A0A661QM68-F1
#
_entry.id   AF-A0A661QM68-F1
#
_cell.length_a   1.000
_cell.length_b   1.000
_cell.length_c   1.000
_cell.angle_alpha   90.00
_cell.angle_beta   90.00
_cell.angle_gamma   90.00
#
_symmetry.space_group_name_H-M   'P 1'
#
loop_
_entity.id
_entity.type
_entity.pdbx_description
1 polymer ?
#
loop_
_entity_poly.entity_id
_entity_poly.type
_entity_poly.pdbx_seq_one_letter_code
_entity_poly.pdbx_strand_id
1 'polypeptide(L)'
;MKVYLDVNQPNKNNRQNQDQRRSNRPLNWMSKYVETLLKYATVFSALIVLVLFGFLTYFTLPLFAEGQITELFSLHWRPFHGEFGILPMIAGTLALAISALLIAYPLGLGICLFVHGLGPRWLARPILLLIHGMTGIPTVVYGFVAVFLLVPLLRNNFSHGSGFSLLAASLTLSILILPTIVLLINSQLEQIVPKLRL
;
A
#
# COMPACT_ATOMS: atom_id res chain seq x y z
N MET A 1 15.88 55.84 16.82
CA MET A 1 16.23 54.66 17.65
C MET A 1 16.02 53.39 16.82
N LYS A 2 16.98 53.07 15.94
CA LYS A 2 16.99 51.87 15.08
C LYS A 2 18.13 50.98 15.57
N VAL A 3 17.82 49.98 16.38
CA VAL A 3 18.74 48.89 16.69
C VAL A 3 17.97 47.60 16.52
N TYR A 4 17.89 47.16 15.27
CA TYR A 4 17.68 45.77 14.88
C TYR A 4 18.54 45.53 13.64
N LEU A 5 19.00 44.29 13.51
CA LEU A 5 19.82 43.70 12.44
C LEU A 5 21.33 43.69 12.72
N ASP A 6 21.79 42.64 13.40
CA ASP A 6 22.66 41.66 12.73
C ASP A 6 22.65 40.33 13.51
N VAL A 7 21.59 39.54 13.34
CA VAL A 7 21.60 38.14 13.76
C VAL A 7 22.40 37.38 12.72
N ASN A 8 23.70 37.31 12.96
CA ASN A 8 24.67 36.30 12.52
C ASN A 8 24.14 35.34 11.44
N GLN A 9 24.16 35.78 10.19
CA GLN A 9 23.91 34.87 9.07
C GLN A 9 25.06 33.88 8.99
N PRO A 10 24.81 32.56 9.07
CA PRO A 10 25.86 31.56 8.97
C PRO A 10 26.60 31.75 7.63
N ASN A 11 27.87 32.12 7.75
CA ASN A 11 28.79 32.39 6.64
C ASN A 11 28.65 31.31 5.55
N LYS A 12 28.38 31.71 4.30
CA LYS A 12 28.26 30.81 3.14
C LYS A 12 29.49 29.90 2.99
N ASN A 13 30.67 30.41 3.34
CA ASN A 13 31.92 29.64 3.33
C ASN A 13 31.91 28.53 4.38
N ASN A 14 31.28 28.73 5.54
CA ASN A 14 31.17 27.70 6.57
C ASN A 14 30.20 26.58 6.15
N ARG A 15 29.11 26.90 5.43
CA ARG A 15 28.20 25.89 4.88
C ARG A 15 28.88 25.04 3.81
N GLN A 16 29.56 25.69 2.86
CA GLN A 16 30.33 24.99 1.81
C GLN A 16 31.46 24.14 2.40
N ASN A 17 32.18 24.64 3.41
CA ASN A 17 33.23 23.89 4.09
C ASN A 17 32.69 22.71 4.91
N GLN A 18 31.48 22.82 5.46
CA GLN A 18 30.84 21.71 6.18
C GLN A 18 30.34 20.61 5.23
N ASP A 19 29.79 20.98 4.08
CA ASP A 19 29.36 20.02 3.05
C ASP A 19 30.57 19.33 2.40
N GLN A 20 31.64 20.07 2.11
CA GLN A 20 32.92 19.50 1.64
C GLN A 20 33.57 18.56 2.68
N ARG A 21 33.49 18.88 3.98
CA ARG A 21 34.01 18.01 5.05
C ARG A 21 33.19 16.74 5.25
N ARG A 22 31.89 16.73 4.92
CA ARG A 22 31.07 15.51 4.91
C ARG A 22 31.41 14.61 3.73
N SER A 23 31.66 15.20 2.56
CA SER A 23 32.13 14.50 1.35
C SER A 23 33.52 13.87 1.53
N ASN A 24 34.45 14.55 2.21
CA ASN A 24 35.85 14.13 2.32
C ASN A 24 36.17 13.32 3.60
N ARG A 25 35.18 12.73 4.28
CA ARG A 25 35.48 11.77 5.35
C ARG A 25 36.08 10.52 4.71
N PRO A 26 37.28 10.07 5.12
CA PRO A 26 37.83 8.83 4.59
C PRO A 26 36.84 7.71 4.88
N LEU A 27 36.39 7.02 3.83
CA LEU A 27 35.47 5.90 3.96
C LEU A 27 36.14 4.86 4.89
N ASN A 28 35.67 4.78 6.13
CA ASN A 28 36.07 3.77 7.10
C ASN A 28 35.92 2.39 6.44
N TRP A 29 36.79 1.45 6.74
CA TRP A 29 36.80 0.13 6.08
C TRP A 29 35.40 -0.52 6.01
N MET A 30 34.60 -0.37 7.08
CA MET A 30 33.19 -0.78 7.17
C MET A 30 32.28 -0.21 6.07
N SER A 31 32.44 1.06 5.69
CA SER A 31 31.64 1.69 4.63
C SER A 31 31.94 1.11 3.25
N LYS A 32 33.18 0.69 2.99
CA LYS A 32 33.53 -0.02 1.75
C LYS A 32 32.89 -1.41 1.69
N TYR A 33 32.84 -2.13 2.82
CA TYR A 33 32.11 -3.41 2.89
C TYR A 33 30.63 -3.24 2.63
N VAL A 34 29.99 -2.26 3.26
CA VAL A 34 28.57 -1.96 3.04
C VAL A 34 28.31 -1.56 1.60
N GLU A 35 29.14 -0.71 1.00
CA GLU A 35 29.00 -0.30 -0.40
C GLU A 35 29.14 -1.48 -1.36
N THR A 36 30.12 -2.36 -1.14
CA THR A 36 30.31 -3.57 -1.94
C THR A 36 29.15 -4.55 -1.77
N LEU A 37 28.66 -4.75 -0.55
CA LEU A 37 27.48 -5.58 -0.27
C LEU A 37 26.24 -5.05 -1.00
N LEU A 38 25.99 -3.73 -0.94
CA LEU A 38 24.87 -3.08 -1.62
C LEU A 38 24.98 -3.20 -3.14
N LYS A 39 26.19 -3.08 -3.71
CA LYS A 39 26.43 -3.33 -5.14
C LYS A 39 26.06 -4.76 -5.52
N TYR A 40 26.52 -5.75 -4.76
CA TYR A 40 26.16 -7.15 -5.02
C TYR A 40 24.66 -7.41 -4.85
N ALA A 41 24.03 -6.87 -3.80
CA ALA A 41 22.59 -6.97 -3.59
C ALA A 41 21.79 -6.36 -4.75
N THR A 42 22.26 -5.22 -5.29
CA THR A 42 21.63 -4.55 -6.43
C THR A 42 21.78 -5.39 -7.71
N VAL A 43 22.99 -5.89 -7.99
CA VAL A 43 23.25 -6.76 -9.15
C VAL A 43 22.44 -8.06 -9.05
N PHE A 44 22.37 -8.66 -7.87
CA PHE A 44 21.60 -9.87 -7.61
C PHE A 44 20.09 -9.65 -7.80
N SER A 45 19.55 -8.57 -7.24
CA SER A 45 18.14 -8.18 -7.44
C SER A 45 17.83 -7.92 -8.92
N ALA A 46 18.69 -7.16 -9.61
CA ALA A 46 18.54 -6.89 -11.04
C ALA A 46 18.60 -8.18 -11.88
N LEU A 47 19.49 -9.12 -11.53
CA LEU A 47 19.60 -10.42 -12.18
C LEU A 47 18.33 -11.25 -11.99
N ILE A 48 17.77 -11.29 -10.78
CA ILE A 48 16.50 -11.99 -10.52
C ILE A 48 15.38 -11.40 -11.39
N VAL A 49 15.25 -10.08 -11.45
CA VAL A 49 14.23 -9.42 -12.28
C VAL A 49 14.42 -9.78 -13.76
N LEU A 50 15.66 -9.80 -14.25
CA LEU A 50 15.97 -10.18 -15.63
C LEU A 50 15.60 -11.64 -15.92
N VAL A 51 15.90 -12.56 -15.00
CA VAL A 51 15.53 -13.97 -15.11
C VAL A 51 14.01 -14.14 -15.12
N LEU A 52 13.28 -13.45 -14.23
CA LEU A 52 11.81 -13.48 -14.21
C LEU A 52 11.21 -12.93 -15.51
N PHE A 53 11.77 -11.84 -16.04
CA PHE A 53 11.32 -11.28 -17.32
C PHE A 53 11.56 -12.26 -18.49
N GLY A 54 12.74 -12.89 -18.53
CA GLY A 54 13.05 -13.91 -19.54
C GLY A 54 12.12 -15.12 -19.44
N PHE A 55 11.87 -15.59 -18.22
CA PHE A 55 10.93 -16.69 -17.95
C PHE A 55 9.50 -16.37 -18.41
N LEU A 56 8.97 -15.20 -18.04
CA LEU A 56 7.63 -14.76 -18.47
C LEU A 56 7.53 -14.63 -19.99
N THR A 57 8.56 -14.08 -20.63
CA THR A 57 8.60 -13.95 -22.10
C THR A 57 8.57 -15.33 -22.75
N TYR A 58 9.38 -16.27 -22.28
CA TYR A 58 9.41 -17.64 -22.81
C TYR A 58 8.04 -18.33 -22.72
N PHE A 59 7.34 -18.19 -21.59
CA PHE A 59 6.00 -18.76 -21.40
C PHE A 59 4.90 -18.07 -22.22
N THR A 60 5.08 -16.78 -22.55
CA THR A 60 4.09 -15.99 -23.27
C THR A 60 4.26 -16.07 -24.79
N LEU A 61 5.46 -16.44 -25.30
CA LEU A 61 5.74 -16.55 -26.73
C LEU A 61 4.73 -17.40 -27.53
N PRO A 62 4.25 -18.57 -27.05
CA PRO A 62 3.24 -19.36 -27.76
C PRO A 62 1.93 -18.60 -28.02
N LEU A 63 1.51 -17.73 -27.09
CA LEU A 63 0.28 -16.92 -27.23
C LEU A 63 0.37 -15.94 -28.42
N PHE A 64 1.57 -15.45 -28.74
CA PHE A 64 1.80 -14.58 -29.89
C PHE A 64 1.95 -15.37 -31.21
N ALA A 65 2.56 -16.56 -31.15
CA ALA A 65 2.79 -17.40 -32.32
C ALA A 65 1.48 -18.00 -32.88
N GLU A 66 0.50 -18.27 -32.02
CA GLU A 66 -0.79 -18.88 -32.39
C GLU A 66 -1.85 -17.85 -32.82
N GLY A 67 -1.53 -16.55 -32.84
CA GLY A 67 -2.44 -15.50 -33.33
C GLY A 67 -3.59 -15.13 -32.38
N GLN A 68 -3.53 -15.58 -31.11
CA GLN A 68 -4.60 -15.43 -30.10
C GLN A 68 -4.58 -14.07 -29.37
N ILE A 69 -3.95 -13.03 -29.94
CA ILE A 69 -3.86 -11.71 -29.28
C ILE A 69 -5.25 -11.10 -29.03
N THR A 70 -6.21 -11.36 -29.91
CA THR A 70 -7.60 -10.95 -29.72
C THR A 70 -8.29 -11.69 -28.57
N GLU A 71 -7.91 -12.95 -28.31
CA GLU A 71 -8.43 -13.74 -27.19
C GLU A 71 -7.90 -13.26 -25.84
N LEU A 72 -6.73 -12.61 -25.80
CA LEU A 72 -6.24 -11.93 -24.60
C LEU A 72 -7.20 -10.81 -24.14
N PHE A 73 -7.89 -10.16 -25.08
CA PHE A 73 -8.93 -9.17 -24.78
C PHE A 73 -10.35 -9.78 -24.76
N SER A 74 -10.46 -11.10 -24.63
CA SER A 74 -11.74 -11.77 -24.42
C SER A 74 -12.27 -11.51 -23.01
N LEU A 75 -13.60 -11.54 -22.89
CA LEU A 75 -14.29 -11.56 -21.58
C LEU A 75 -14.37 -12.97 -20.98
N HIS A 76 -13.85 -13.98 -21.67
CA HIS A 76 -13.88 -15.35 -21.20
C HIS A 76 -12.60 -15.70 -20.44
N TRP A 77 -12.78 -16.20 -19.23
CA TRP A 77 -11.71 -16.81 -18.43
C TRP A 77 -12.05 -18.27 -18.21
N ARG A 78 -11.57 -19.14 -19.10
CA ARG A 78 -11.80 -20.59 -19.07
C ARG A 78 -10.47 -21.33 -19.24
N PRO A 79 -9.67 -21.42 -18.16
CA PRO A 79 -8.33 -22.02 -18.22
C PRO A 79 -8.35 -23.49 -18.67
N PHE A 80 -9.43 -24.23 -18.35
CA PHE A 80 -9.61 -25.62 -18.78
C PHE A 80 -9.91 -25.78 -20.28
N HIS A 81 -10.31 -24.70 -20.95
CA HIS A 81 -10.58 -24.65 -22.39
C HIS A 81 -9.50 -23.88 -23.16
N GLY A 82 -8.41 -23.48 -22.50
CA GLY A 82 -7.35 -22.70 -23.13
C GLY A 82 -7.67 -21.22 -23.35
N GLU A 83 -8.81 -20.71 -22.86
CA GLU A 83 -9.20 -19.31 -23.04
C GLU A 83 -8.72 -18.45 -21.85
N PHE A 84 -7.83 -17.51 -22.13
CA PHE A 84 -7.19 -16.64 -21.13
C PHE A 84 -7.42 -15.15 -21.41
N GLY A 85 -8.65 -14.67 -21.17
CA GLY A 85 -8.96 -13.25 -21.26
C GLY A 85 -8.47 -12.44 -20.05
N ILE A 86 -7.80 -11.30 -20.28
CA ILE A 86 -7.30 -10.41 -19.21
C ILE A 86 -8.41 -9.51 -18.64
N LEU A 87 -9.46 -9.23 -19.42
CA LEU A 87 -10.52 -8.30 -19.04
C LEU A 87 -11.25 -8.71 -17.75
N PRO A 88 -11.62 -9.99 -17.52
CA PRO A 88 -12.24 -10.41 -16.27
C PRO A 88 -11.35 -10.20 -15.05
N MET A 89 -10.03 -10.34 -15.19
CA MET A 89 -9.08 -10.10 -14.10
C MET A 89 -9.03 -8.60 -13.75
N ILE A 90 -8.97 -7.74 -14.76
CA ILE A 90 -8.97 -6.28 -14.57
C ILE A 90 -10.31 -5.83 -13.98
N ALA A 91 -11.43 -6.26 -14.57
CA ALA A 91 -12.78 -5.93 -14.12
C ALA A 91 -13.03 -6.42 -12.69
N GLY A 92 -12.64 -7.65 -12.37
CA GLY A 92 -12.76 -8.21 -11.02
C GLY A 92 -11.94 -7.43 -10.00
N THR A 93 -10.70 -7.06 -10.34
CA THR A 93 -9.83 -6.27 -9.46
C THR A 93 -10.39 -4.87 -9.21
N LEU A 94 -10.84 -4.18 -10.27
CA LEU A 94 -11.45 -2.86 -10.16
C LEU A 94 -12.75 -2.90 -9.36
N ALA A 95 -13.65 -3.84 -9.68
CA ALA A 95 -14.91 -3.99 -8.97
C ALA A 95 -14.69 -4.29 -7.49
N LEU A 96 -13.71 -5.14 -7.17
CA LEU A 96 -13.32 -5.43 -5.79
C LEU A 96 -12.76 -4.19 -5.08
N ALA A 97 -11.80 -3.50 -5.70
CA ALA A 97 -11.14 -2.33 -5.11
C ALA A 97 -12.13 -1.17 -4.87
N ILE A 98 -12.96 -0.86 -5.87
CA ILE A 98 -13.99 0.18 -5.77
C ILE A 98 -14.99 -0.18 -4.67
N SER A 99 -15.50 -1.43 -4.65
CA SER A 99 -16.46 -1.86 -3.63
C SER A 99 -15.87 -1.78 -2.22
N ALA A 100 -14.60 -2.17 -2.05
CA ALA A 100 -13.92 -2.07 -0.76
C ALA A 100 -13.74 -0.60 -0.33
N LEU A 101 -13.33 0.27 -1.26
CA LEU A 101 -13.16 1.71 -1.00
C LEU A 101 -14.47 2.40 -0.63
N LEU A 102 -15.57 2.07 -1.32
CA LEU A 102 -16.90 2.62 -1.03
C LEU A 102 -17.35 2.35 0.41
N ILE A 103 -16.88 1.25 1.01
CA ILE A 103 -17.21 0.89 2.40
C ILE A 103 -16.17 1.49 3.36
N ALA A 104 -14.88 1.28 3.08
CA ALA A 104 -13.81 1.62 4.02
C ALA A 104 -13.57 3.14 4.12
N TYR A 105 -13.73 3.88 3.01
CA TYR A 105 -13.51 5.32 2.97
C TYR A 105 -14.46 6.12 3.88
N PRO A 106 -15.80 5.99 3.77
CA PRO A 106 -16.71 6.71 4.66
C PRO A 106 -16.57 6.29 6.13
N LEU A 107 -16.31 5.00 6.39
CA LEU A 107 -16.03 4.53 7.75
C LEU A 107 -14.76 5.15 8.33
N GLY A 108 -13.67 5.15 7.56
CA GLY A 108 -12.40 5.71 7.98
C GLY A 108 -12.47 7.23 8.21
N LEU A 109 -13.16 7.95 7.33
CA LEU A 109 -13.47 9.38 7.52
C LEU A 109 -14.29 9.62 8.78
N GLY A 110 -15.35 8.84 9.01
CA GLY A 110 -16.20 8.95 10.19
C GLY A 110 -15.41 8.77 11.49
N ILE A 111 -14.54 7.75 11.54
CA ILE A 111 -13.64 7.52 12.68
C ILE A 111 -12.70 8.70 12.89
N CYS A 112 -12.08 9.23 11.84
CA CYS A 112 -11.15 10.36 11.96
C CYS A 112 -11.85 11.64 12.45
N LEU A 113 -13.03 11.94 11.92
CA LEU A 113 -13.84 13.09 12.35
C LEU A 113 -14.28 12.94 13.82
N PHE A 114 -14.63 11.72 14.23
CA PHE A 114 -14.95 11.41 15.62
C PHE A 114 -13.76 11.64 16.55
N VAL A 115 -12.57 11.19 16.16
CA VAL A 115 -11.33 11.38 16.94
C VAL A 115 -10.92 12.85 17.06
N HIS A 116 -11.13 13.67 16.02
CA HIS A 116 -10.63 15.04 15.97
C HIS A 116 -11.60 16.13 16.44
N GLY A 117 -12.92 15.93 16.33
CA GLY A 117 -13.87 17.03 16.54
C GLY A 117 -15.24 16.64 17.10
N LEU A 118 -15.76 15.45 16.80
CA LEU A 118 -17.13 15.08 17.20
C LEU A 118 -17.18 14.28 18.51
N GLY A 119 -16.14 13.51 18.82
CA GLY A 119 -16.11 12.60 19.96
C GLY A 119 -15.46 13.21 21.21
N PRO A 120 -15.71 12.63 22.39
CA PRO A 120 -15.06 13.08 23.61
C PRO A 120 -13.57 12.69 23.61
N ARG A 121 -12.70 13.63 24.02
CA ARG A 121 -11.24 13.51 23.89
C ARG A 121 -10.61 12.28 24.53
N TRP A 122 -11.26 11.69 25.54
CA TRP A 122 -10.77 10.47 26.20
C TRP A 122 -10.92 9.22 25.33
N LEU A 123 -11.85 9.20 24.37
CA LEU A 123 -12.10 8.06 23.48
C LEU A 123 -11.24 8.10 22.20
N ALA A 124 -10.70 9.26 21.85
CA ALA A 124 -9.81 9.43 20.70
C ALA A 124 -8.55 8.54 20.78
N ARG A 125 -7.89 8.53 21.95
CA ARG A 125 -6.66 7.75 22.20
C ARG A 125 -6.84 6.23 22.05
N PRO A 126 -7.82 5.58 22.72
CA PRO A 126 -8.00 4.14 22.59
C PRO A 126 -8.41 3.71 21.18
N ILE A 127 -9.24 4.50 20.48
CA ILE A 127 -9.63 4.21 19.10
C ILE A 127 -8.39 4.19 18.18
N LEU A 128 -7.56 5.23 18.25
CA LEU A 128 -6.32 5.27 17.47
C LEU A 128 -5.36 4.14 17.84
N LEU A 129 -5.27 3.79 19.13
CA LEU A 129 -4.44 2.67 19.58
C LEU A 129 -4.92 1.34 18.99
N LEU A 130 -6.23 1.08 18.96
CA LEU A 130 -6.80 -0.12 18.34
C LEU A 130 -6.47 -0.18 16.85
N ILE A 131 -6.57 0.94 16.14
CA ILE A 131 -6.31 1.02 14.70
C ILE A 131 -4.83 0.80 14.37
N HIS A 132 -3.92 1.35 15.18
CA HIS A 132 -2.50 0.99 15.09
C HIS A 132 -2.25 -0.48 15.46
N GLY A 133 -3.04 -1.05 16.37
CA GLY A 133 -2.99 -2.49 16.66
C GLY A 133 -3.40 -3.34 15.45
N MET A 134 -4.42 -2.91 14.70
CA MET A 134 -4.86 -3.61 13.49
C MET A 134 -3.77 -3.70 12.41
N THR A 135 -2.89 -2.71 12.28
CA THR A 135 -1.76 -2.78 11.32
C THR A 135 -0.68 -3.77 11.72
N GLY A 136 -0.65 -4.20 12.98
CA GLY A 136 0.24 -5.26 13.46
C GLY A 136 -0.24 -6.68 13.12
N ILE A 137 -1.51 -6.85 12.73
CA ILE A 137 -2.06 -8.16 12.38
C ILE A 137 -1.56 -8.56 10.98
N PRO A 138 -0.96 -9.75 10.81
CA PRO A 138 -0.53 -10.21 9.49
C PRO A 138 -1.71 -10.31 8.51
N THR A 139 -1.52 -9.86 7.27
CA THR A 139 -2.59 -9.84 6.24
C THR A 139 -3.19 -11.22 5.98
N VAL A 140 -2.41 -12.29 6.11
CA VAL A 140 -2.85 -13.68 5.96
C VAL A 140 -3.94 -14.05 6.97
N VAL A 141 -3.90 -13.51 8.20
CA VAL A 141 -4.90 -13.78 9.24
C VAL A 141 -6.28 -13.30 8.80
N TYR A 142 -6.37 -12.10 8.22
CA TYR A 142 -7.63 -11.57 7.69
C TYR A 142 -8.21 -12.46 6.58
N GLY A 143 -7.35 -12.98 5.69
CA GLY A 143 -7.76 -13.93 4.65
C GLY A 143 -8.29 -15.24 5.22
N PHE A 144 -7.60 -15.82 6.21
CA PHE A 144 -8.06 -17.03 6.89
C PHE A 144 -9.40 -16.81 7.60
N VAL A 145 -9.54 -15.74 8.37
CA VAL A 145 -10.81 -15.41 9.05
C VAL A 145 -11.93 -15.24 8.03
N ALA A 146 -11.68 -14.61 6.89
CA ALA A 146 -12.67 -14.47 5.84
C ALA A 146 -13.14 -15.83 5.28
N VAL A 147 -12.21 -16.73 4.98
CA VAL A 147 -12.55 -18.05 4.41
C VAL A 147 -13.28 -18.94 5.42
N PHE A 148 -12.89 -18.93 6.69
CA PHE A 148 -13.46 -19.82 7.69
C PHE A 148 -14.70 -19.27 8.41
N LEU A 149 -14.84 -17.95 8.48
CA LEU A 149 -15.96 -17.29 9.16
C LEU A 149 -16.88 -16.62 8.16
N LEU A 150 -16.38 -15.67 7.38
CA LEU A 150 -17.20 -14.80 6.53
C LEU A 150 -17.85 -15.55 5.36
N VAL A 151 -17.10 -16.41 4.66
CA VAL A 151 -17.59 -17.19 3.51
C VAL A 151 -18.72 -18.14 3.91
N PRO A 152 -18.60 -18.97 4.98
CA PRO A 152 -19.71 -19.79 5.47
C PRO A 152 -20.91 -18.96 5.94
N LEU A 153 -20.68 -17.84 6.62
CA LEU A 153 -21.75 -16.94 7.05
C LEU A 153 -22.54 -16.42 5.84
N LEU A 154 -21.86 -15.94 4.80
CA LEU A 154 -22.51 -15.48 3.58
C LEU A 154 -23.25 -16.60 2.86
N ARG A 155 -22.64 -17.80 2.78
CA ARG A 155 -23.27 -18.98 2.17
C ARG A 155 -24.59 -19.35 2.87
N ASN A 156 -24.61 -19.34 4.20
CA ASN A 156 -25.79 -19.73 4.98
C ASN A 156 -26.90 -18.66 4.94
N ASN A 157 -26.55 -17.38 4.85
CA ASN A 157 -27.54 -16.30 4.80
C ASN A 157 -28.12 -16.07 3.39
N PHE A 158 -27.32 -16.23 2.34
CA PHE A 158 -27.74 -15.89 0.97
C PHE A 158 -28.20 -17.10 0.14
N SER A 159 -28.07 -18.34 0.65
CA SER A 159 -28.56 -19.62 0.08
C SER A 159 -28.25 -19.91 -1.40
N HIS A 160 -27.53 -19.03 -2.10
CA HIS A 160 -27.17 -19.13 -3.51
C HIS A 160 -25.64 -18.97 -3.64
N GLY A 161 -24.97 -20.04 -4.10
CA GLY A 161 -23.56 -20.02 -4.48
C GLY A 161 -22.59 -20.66 -3.46
N SER A 162 -21.30 -20.60 -3.80
CA SER A 162 -20.19 -21.20 -3.04
C SER A 162 -19.79 -20.40 -1.79
N GLY A 163 -20.34 -19.19 -1.60
CA GLY A 163 -19.90 -18.23 -0.60
C GLY A 163 -18.64 -17.43 -0.98
N PHE A 164 -17.81 -17.96 -1.90
CA PHE A 164 -16.70 -17.23 -2.52
C PHE A 164 -17.22 -16.25 -3.57
N SER A 165 -17.62 -15.07 -3.11
CA SER A 165 -18.23 -14.02 -3.93
C SER A 165 -17.45 -12.72 -3.85
N LEU A 166 -17.74 -11.82 -4.79
CA LEU A 166 -17.19 -10.46 -4.78
C LEU A 166 -17.52 -9.72 -3.48
N LEU A 167 -18.68 -9.98 -2.88
CA LEU A 167 -19.10 -9.40 -1.61
C LEU A 167 -18.22 -9.87 -0.44
N ALA A 168 -17.92 -11.17 -0.38
CA ALA A 168 -17.03 -11.72 0.65
C ALA A 168 -15.63 -11.08 0.56
N ALA A 169 -15.12 -10.97 -0.67
CA ALA A 169 -13.83 -10.37 -0.94
C ALA A 169 -13.83 -8.86 -0.61
N SER A 170 -14.86 -8.11 -0.98
CA SER A 170 -14.92 -6.66 -0.78
C SER A 170 -15.05 -6.28 0.71
N LEU A 171 -15.82 -7.04 1.48
CA LEU A 171 -15.91 -6.87 2.94
C LEU A 171 -14.57 -7.15 3.61
N THR A 172 -13.90 -8.24 3.24
CA THR A 172 -12.59 -8.61 3.77
C THR A 172 -11.55 -7.53 3.46
N LEU A 173 -11.50 -7.11 2.19
CA LEU A 173 -10.55 -6.08 1.75
C LEU A 173 -10.86 -4.73 2.41
N SER A 174 -12.14 -4.38 2.60
CA SER A 174 -12.56 -3.17 3.32
C SER A 174 -12.00 -3.12 4.75
N ILE A 175 -12.13 -4.22 5.50
CA ILE A 175 -11.57 -4.33 6.86
C ILE A 175 -10.03 -4.21 6.83
N LEU A 176 -9.38 -4.80 5.83
CA LEU A 176 -7.93 -4.79 5.67
C LEU A 176 -7.39 -3.38 5.37
N ILE A 177 -8.06 -2.62 4.49
CA ILE A 177 -7.62 -1.26 4.12
C ILE A 177 -8.07 -0.18 5.10
N LEU A 178 -9.07 -0.46 5.95
CA LEU A 178 -9.61 0.47 6.95
C LEU A 178 -8.52 1.15 7.81
N PRO A 179 -7.58 0.43 8.45
CA PRO A 179 -6.55 1.08 9.26
C PRO A 179 -5.66 2.01 8.42
N THR A 180 -5.32 1.62 7.19
CA THR A 180 -4.53 2.46 6.29
C THR A 180 -5.26 3.77 5.96
N ILE A 181 -6.56 3.71 5.67
CA ILE A 181 -7.37 4.90 5.37
C ILE A 181 -7.44 5.83 6.58
N VAL A 182 -7.73 5.29 7.77
CA VAL A 182 -7.80 6.09 8.99
C VAL A 182 -6.45 6.76 9.27
N LEU A 183 -5.36 6.00 9.24
CA LEU A 183 -4.03 6.54 9.53
C LEU A 183 -3.60 7.60 8.52
N LEU A 184 -3.93 7.39 7.24
CA LEU A 184 -3.70 8.37 6.20
C LEU A 184 -4.45 9.67 6.52
N ILE A 185 -5.76 9.62 6.73
CA ILE A 185 -6.57 10.81 7.02
C ILE A 185 -6.12 11.49 8.31
N ASN A 186 -5.87 10.73 9.38
CA ASN A 186 -5.37 11.23 10.65
C ASN A 186 -4.06 11.99 10.47
N SER A 187 -3.10 11.42 9.73
CA SER A 187 -1.81 12.06 9.46
C SER A 187 -1.94 13.37 8.67
N GLN A 188 -2.96 13.50 7.81
CA GLN A 188 -3.23 14.73 7.07
C GLN A 188 -3.93 15.77 7.95
N LEU A 189 -4.90 15.36 8.76
CA LEU A 189 -5.59 16.26 9.69
C LEU A 189 -4.63 16.83 10.73
N GLU A 190 -3.76 16.01 11.30
CA GLU A 190 -2.73 16.47 12.25
C GLU A 190 -1.75 17.48 11.63
N GLN A 191 -1.49 17.43 10.32
CA GLN A 191 -0.67 18.42 9.63
C GLN A 191 -1.40 19.74 9.38
N ILE A 192 -2.72 19.69 9.15
CA ILE A 192 -3.53 20.87 8.81
C ILE A 192 -3.99 21.62 10.07
N VAL A 193 -4.38 20.93 11.13
CA VAL A 193 -4.93 21.52 12.36
C VAL A 193 -4.01 22.57 13.03
N PRO A 194 -2.67 22.42 13.06
CA PRO A 194 -1.77 23.45 13.57
C PRO A 194 -1.84 24.78 12.80
N LYS A 195 -2.19 24.75 11.51
CA LYS A 195 -2.34 25.96 10.66
C LYS A 195 -3.66 26.70 10.87
N LEU A 196 -4.68 26.08 11.48
CA LEU A 196 -5.97 26.72 11.77
C LEU A 196 -6.09 27.22 13.22
N ARG A 197 -5.11 26.97 14.08
CA ARG A 197 -5.00 27.63 15.40
C ARG A 197 -4.41 29.03 15.20
N LEU A 198 -5.25 29.95 14.71
CA LEU A 198 -5.05 31.40 14.85
C LEU A 198 -5.46 31.84 16.26
#